data_AF-A0A329SCQ1-F1
#
_entry.id   AF-A0A329SCQ1-F1
#
_cell.length_a   1.000
_cell.length_b   1.000
_cell.length_c   1.000
_cell.angle_alpha   90.00
_cell.angle_beta   90.00
_cell.angle_gamma   90.00
#
_symmetry.space_group_name_H-M   'P 1'
#
loop_
_entity.id
_entity.type
_entity.pdbx_description
1 polymer ?
#
loop_
_entity_poly.entity_id
_entity_poly.type
_entity_poly.pdbx_seq_one_letter_code
_entity_poly.pdbx_strand_id
1 'polypeptide(L)'
;MVANPVTGASYAKMDGETAVADATPKWADSTKMVFPEELPMEYEYTRPKIYVRDCYPEYYKGIIRMLESTIVKRITVTGTPGIGKSIFYGYFLKRYSFENPLVTIVTVSFTKDGDTSFMKEVVVWRNNIVADEARWGIGLMVQVYSKAVKEATGGVIHLYDGPHNMVPSRDRICCFTSPNKSWFSQNKKDQGHLLMFMPEWSLQELQTAAEVLALRMDPERRGLSLNEMPLVADLVQERFHVFVGVGRECLATSALFVKECEKDIDEVIENFKETDQIQRVLEVNENIVFHHFICHYNPDPNDPFWYTVGEPSVYVKRWLVKRVLRLLSARKEDIVAYLRKKNLGVLRSLFEAGVHENLKGGCTIEAFGLDGPARGMNVTIKQSNDTCFFGSDFSAAELVSDKYHVDVTPHPSLT
;
A
#
# COMPACT_ATOMS: atom_id res chain seq x y z
N MET A 1 -43.47 -48.23 51.60
CA MET A 1 -42.36 -48.70 52.46
C MET A 1 -41.85 -50.02 51.93
N VAL A 2 -40.57 -50.30 52.23
CA VAL A 2 -39.79 -51.55 52.02
C VAL A 2 -38.80 -51.52 50.84
N ALA A 3 -37.55 -51.22 51.23
CA ALA A 3 -36.24 -51.81 50.87
C ALA A 3 -35.75 -51.77 49.40
N ASN A 4 -34.47 -51.63 49.06
CA ASN A 4 -33.20 -51.45 49.78
C ASN A 4 -32.13 -50.96 48.73
N PRO A 5 -30.98 -50.43 49.17
CA PRO A 5 -29.92 -49.91 48.30
C PRO A 5 -28.88 -50.98 47.92
N VAL A 6 -28.21 -50.82 46.77
CA VAL A 6 -27.10 -51.68 46.33
C VAL A 6 -25.90 -50.82 45.91
N THR A 7 -24.95 -50.75 46.84
CA THR A 7 -23.48 -50.84 46.73
C THR A 7 -22.75 -50.18 45.56
N GLY A 8 -21.78 -49.35 45.94
CA GLY A 8 -20.77 -48.77 45.06
C GLY A 8 -19.76 -49.78 44.51
N ALA A 9 -19.24 -49.42 43.33
CA ALA A 9 -18.02 -49.96 42.77
C ALA A 9 -17.06 -48.79 42.58
N SER A 10 -15.98 -48.80 43.35
CA SER A 10 -14.79 -48.00 43.14
C SER A 10 -14.12 -48.43 41.84
N TYR A 11 -13.91 -47.50 40.91
CA TYR A 11 -12.93 -47.67 39.84
C TYR A 11 -11.84 -46.61 40.01
N ALA A 12 -10.62 -47.11 40.03
CA ALA A 12 -9.38 -46.43 40.31
C ALA A 12 -9.16 -45.21 39.42
N LYS A 13 -8.63 -44.14 40.02
CA LYS A 13 -7.91 -43.10 39.30
C LYS A 13 -6.75 -43.76 38.57
N MET A 14 -6.83 -43.84 37.25
CA MET A 14 -5.63 -43.92 36.43
C MET A 14 -5.07 -42.51 36.40
N ASP A 15 -3.97 -42.32 37.11
CA ASP A 15 -3.10 -41.17 36.97
C ASP A 15 -2.53 -41.20 35.55
N GLY A 16 -3.27 -40.57 34.63
CA GLY A 16 -2.77 -40.21 33.32
C GLY A 16 -1.73 -39.12 33.54
N GLU A 17 -0.48 -39.54 33.51
CA GLU A 17 0.72 -38.71 33.46
C GLU A 17 0.55 -37.69 32.32
N THR A 18 0.11 -36.48 32.69
CA THR A 18 0.03 -35.32 31.81
C THR A 18 1.46 -34.92 31.44
N ALA A 19 1.93 -35.46 30.33
CA ALA A 19 3.23 -35.12 29.78
C ALA A 19 3.23 -33.65 29.30
N VAL A 20 3.90 -32.83 30.10
CA VAL A 20 4.58 -31.56 29.81
C VAL A 20 3.68 -30.33 29.59
N ALA A 21 3.38 -29.66 30.70
CA ALA A 21 3.22 -28.22 30.76
C ALA A 21 4.57 -27.50 30.60
N ASP A 22 4.53 -26.30 30.01
CA ASP A 22 5.47 -25.19 30.21
C ASP A 22 6.92 -25.29 29.67
N ALA A 23 7.10 -25.74 28.44
CA ALA A 23 8.22 -25.24 27.64
C ALA A 23 7.73 -24.08 26.77
N THR A 24 7.80 -22.84 27.27
CA THR A 24 7.72 -21.67 26.38
C THR A 24 8.76 -21.88 25.26
N PRO A 25 8.36 -21.87 23.97
CA PRO A 25 9.29 -22.18 22.92
C PRO A 25 10.40 -21.12 22.91
N LYS A 26 11.66 -21.53 22.77
CA LYS A 26 12.84 -20.64 22.86
C LYS A 26 12.79 -19.42 21.92
N TRP A 27 11.95 -19.43 20.89
CA TRP A 27 11.77 -18.32 19.97
C TRP A 27 10.68 -17.31 20.41
N ALA A 28 9.81 -17.65 21.37
CA ALA A 28 8.72 -16.77 21.83
C ALA A 28 9.24 -15.45 22.43
N ASP A 29 10.43 -15.49 23.04
CA ASP A 29 11.12 -14.33 23.62
C ASP A 29 12.37 -13.93 22.82
N SER A 30 12.57 -14.49 21.62
CA SER A 30 13.74 -14.22 20.78
C SER A 30 13.40 -13.26 19.65
N THR A 31 14.26 -12.26 19.43
CA THR A 31 14.17 -11.36 18.26
C THR A 31 14.57 -12.03 16.94
N LYS A 32 15.02 -13.30 16.98
CA LYS A 32 15.39 -14.11 15.80
C LYS A 32 14.70 -15.46 15.80
N MET A 33 14.33 -15.93 14.62
CA MET A 33 13.80 -17.28 14.40
C MET A 33 14.41 -17.90 13.15
N VAL A 34 14.62 -19.23 13.17
CA VAL A 34 14.97 -20.00 11.96
C VAL A 34 13.72 -20.10 11.09
N PHE A 35 13.85 -19.73 9.82
CA PHE A 35 12.74 -19.83 8.87
C PHE A 35 12.52 -21.30 8.47
N PRO A 36 11.28 -21.81 8.38
CA PRO A 36 11.05 -23.17 7.88
C PRO A 36 11.41 -23.28 6.40
N GLU A 37 12.40 -24.11 6.08
CA GLU A 37 12.94 -24.27 4.71
C GLU A 37 11.95 -24.93 3.76
N GLU A 38 11.09 -25.81 4.29
CA GLU A 38 10.07 -26.53 3.52
C GLU A 38 8.78 -25.71 3.37
N LEU A 39 8.72 -24.48 3.88
CA LEU A 39 7.53 -23.64 3.77
C LEU A 39 7.28 -23.23 2.31
N PRO A 40 6.12 -23.56 1.72
CA PRO A 40 5.80 -23.14 0.37
C PRO A 40 5.52 -21.63 0.34
N MET A 41 6.19 -20.91 -0.57
CA MET A 41 6.15 -19.44 -0.68
C MET A 41 5.79 -18.98 -2.11
N GLU A 42 5.02 -17.89 -2.23
CA GLU A 42 4.75 -17.25 -3.52
C GLU A 42 6.09 -16.80 -4.15
N TYR A 43 6.88 -16.06 -3.37
CA TYR A 43 8.23 -15.64 -3.70
C TYR A 43 9.23 -16.27 -2.73
N GLU A 44 10.29 -16.87 -3.26
CA GLU A 44 11.29 -17.57 -2.45
C GLU A 44 11.98 -16.64 -1.44
N TYR A 45 12.18 -17.15 -0.23
CA TYR A 45 12.97 -16.51 0.81
C TYR A 45 14.26 -17.31 1.04
N THR A 46 15.40 -16.69 0.73
CA THR A 46 16.69 -17.40 0.69
C THR A 46 17.51 -17.31 1.96
N ARG A 47 17.05 -16.56 2.98
CA ARG A 47 17.80 -16.40 4.23
C ARG A 47 17.34 -17.44 5.26
N PRO A 48 18.25 -18.00 6.07
CA PRO A 48 17.91 -19.04 7.04
C PRO A 48 17.21 -18.50 8.30
N LYS A 49 17.29 -17.19 8.54
CA LYS A 49 16.79 -16.55 9.77
C LYS A 49 16.01 -15.30 9.46
N ILE A 50 14.98 -15.07 10.27
CA ILE A 50 14.13 -13.89 10.22
C ILE A 50 14.26 -13.09 11.52
N TYR A 51 13.97 -11.80 11.44
CA TYR A 51 13.71 -10.95 12.59
C TYR A 51 12.25 -11.13 13.01
N VAL A 52 12.02 -11.39 14.29
CA VAL A 52 10.66 -11.47 14.85
C VAL A 52 10.25 -10.06 15.25
N ARG A 53 9.29 -9.49 14.51
CA ARG A 53 8.77 -8.15 14.78
C ARG A 53 7.92 -8.14 16.04
N ASP A 54 7.93 -7.01 16.76
CA ASP A 54 7.14 -6.85 17.99
C ASP A 54 5.62 -7.00 17.74
N CYS A 55 5.15 -6.71 16.52
CA CYS A 55 3.76 -6.88 16.16
C CYS A 55 3.36 -8.35 15.90
N TYR A 56 4.31 -9.27 15.66
CA TYR A 56 4.00 -10.66 15.29
C TYR A 56 3.22 -11.41 16.37
N PRO A 57 3.61 -11.38 17.66
CA PRO A 57 2.85 -12.05 18.72
C PRO A 57 1.40 -11.58 18.83
N GLU A 58 1.17 -10.27 18.71
CA GLU A 58 -0.17 -9.68 18.86
C GLU A 58 -1.06 -9.98 17.65
N TYR A 59 -0.51 -9.89 16.43
CA TYR A 59 -1.22 -10.31 15.22
C TYR A 59 -1.56 -11.79 15.26
N TYR A 60 -0.62 -12.65 15.68
CA TYR A 60 -0.87 -14.07 15.84
C TYR A 60 -2.03 -14.35 16.79
N LYS A 61 -1.97 -13.81 18.02
CA LYS A 61 -3.03 -13.97 19.03
C LYS A 61 -4.39 -13.49 18.51
N GLY A 62 -4.42 -12.33 17.84
CA GLY A 62 -5.62 -11.76 17.24
C GLY A 62 -6.23 -12.70 16.19
N ILE A 63 -5.41 -13.21 15.27
CA ILE A 63 -5.83 -14.15 14.22
C ILE A 63 -6.41 -15.43 14.83
N ILE A 64 -5.73 -16.04 15.81
CA ILE A 64 -6.21 -17.27 16.45
C ILE A 64 -7.55 -17.05 17.15
N ARG A 65 -7.64 -16.01 17.98
CA ARG A 65 -8.88 -15.66 18.69
C ARG A 65 -10.08 -15.51 17.74
N MET A 66 -9.86 -14.94 16.57
CA MET A 66 -10.92 -14.78 15.58
C MET A 66 -11.26 -16.08 14.86
N LEU A 67 -10.26 -16.88 14.45
CA LEU A 67 -10.49 -18.17 13.79
C LEU A 67 -11.16 -19.20 14.71
N GLU A 68 -11.04 -19.03 16.03
CA GLU A 68 -11.78 -19.82 17.02
C GLU A 68 -13.26 -19.42 17.13
N SER A 69 -13.65 -18.25 16.60
CA SER A 69 -15.05 -17.85 16.58
C SER A 69 -15.89 -18.72 15.64
N THR A 70 -17.19 -18.79 15.92
CA THR A 70 -18.13 -19.53 15.06
C THR A 70 -18.41 -18.82 13.74
N ILE A 71 -18.20 -17.50 13.70
CA ILE A 71 -18.52 -16.62 12.56
C ILE A 71 -17.34 -16.53 11.58
N VAL A 72 -16.15 -16.20 12.07
CA VAL A 72 -14.98 -15.97 11.22
C VAL A 72 -14.35 -17.31 10.88
N LYS A 73 -14.26 -17.61 9.58
CA LYS A 73 -13.58 -18.81 9.06
C LYS A 73 -12.33 -18.45 8.26
N ARG A 74 -12.24 -17.20 7.80
CA ARG A 74 -11.20 -16.76 6.90
C ARG A 74 -10.62 -15.43 7.35
N ILE A 75 -9.30 -15.33 7.31
CA ILE A 75 -8.59 -14.07 7.55
C ILE A 75 -7.58 -13.88 6.44
N THR A 76 -7.58 -12.69 5.84
CA THR A 76 -6.50 -12.26 4.96
C THR A 76 -5.63 -11.25 5.71
N VAL A 77 -4.36 -11.59 5.91
CA VAL A 77 -3.32 -10.66 6.33
C VAL A 77 -2.74 -9.99 5.08
N THR A 78 -2.85 -8.66 5.03
CA THR A 78 -2.45 -7.84 3.88
C THR A 78 -1.72 -6.58 4.31
N GLY A 79 -1.44 -5.68 3.37
CA GLY A 79 -0.65 -4.46 3.59
C GLY A 79 0.40 -4.26 2.51
N THR A 80 1.20 -3.20 2.62
CA THR A 80 2.17 -2.79 1.59
C THR A 80 3.02 -3.99 1.09
N PRO A 81 3.18 -4.20 -0.23
CA PRO A 81 4.13 -5.18 -0.76
C PRO A 81 5.52 -4.99 -0.14
N GLY A 82 6.20 -6.07 0.25
CA GLY A 82 7.52 -5.98 0.89
C GLY A 82 7.52 -5.76 2.42
N ILE A 83 6.35 -5.60 3.05
CA ILE A 83 6.24 -5.30 4.49
C ILE A 83 6.52 -6.49 5.44
N GLY A 84 6.67 -7.70 4.89
CA GLY A 84 7.01 -8.90 5.66
C GLY A 84 5.84 -9.85 5.96
N LYS A 85 4.76 -9.83 5.18
CA LYS A 85 3.61 -10.74 5.35
C LYS A 85 4.01 -12.21 5.22
N SER A 86 4.76 -12.57 4.19
CA SER A 86 5.25 -13.94 3.98
C SER A 86 6.30 -14.36 5.02
N ILE A 87 6.98 -13.39 5.65
CA ILE A 87 7.86 -13.65 6.80
C ILE A 87 7.03 -13.95 8.06
N PHE A 88 5.96 -13.19 8.28
CA PHE A 88 5.02 -13.44 9.37
C PHE A 88 4.29 -14.78 9.19
N TYR A 89 3.99 -15.19 7.96
CA TYR A 89 3.47 -16.52 7.64
C TYR A 89 4.37 -17.66 8.16
N GLY A 90 5.70 -17.55 7.98
CA GLY A 90 6.64 -18.52 8.55
C GLY A 90 6.70 -18.51 10.07
N TYR A 91 6.62 -17.33 10.69
CA TYR A 91 6.47 -17.20 12.15
C TYR A 91 5.18 -17.87 12.63
N PHE A 92 4.06 -17.61 11.95
CA PHE A 92 2.75 -18.16 12.26
C PHE A 92 2.78 -19.68 12.23
N LEU A 93 3.34 -20.29 11.18
CA LEU A 93 3.46 -21.75 11.10
C LEU A 93 4.24 -22.31 12.29
N LYS A 94 5.45 -21.80 12.56
CA LYS A 94 6.29 -22.32 13.64
C LYS A 94 5.60 -22.22 15.00
N ARG A 95 4.95 -21.09 15.26
CA ARG A 95 4.22 -20.86 16.49
C ARG A 95 3.00 -21.77 16.62
N TYR A 96 2.13 -21.76 15.62
CA TYR A 96 0.90 -22.53 15.66
C TYR A 96 1.17 -24.03 15.75
N SER A 97 2.14 -24.54 14.98
CA SER A 97 2.50 -25.96 15.00
C SER A 97 3.08 -26.42 16.33
N PHE A 98 3.76 -25.52 17.06
CA PHE A 98 4.28 -25.82 18.39
C PHE A 98 3.16 -25.85 19.42
N GLU A 99 2.27 -24.85 19.40
CA GLU A 99 1.16 -24.73 20.35
C GLU A 99 0.04 -25.77 20.10
N ASN A 100 -0.06 -26.31 18.87
CA ASN A 100 -1.16 -27.21 18.46
C ASN A 100 -0.64 -28.49 17.78
N PRO A 101 0.07 -29.38 18.50
CA PRO A 101 0.74 -30.55 17.91
C PRO A 101 -0.22 -31.58 17.27
N LEU A 102 -1.50 -31.58 17.68
CA LEU A 102 -2.53 -32.48 17.16
C LEU A 102 -3.25 -31.96 15.90
N VAL A 103 -3.08 -30.68 15.56
CA VAL A 103 -3.75 -30.07 14.40
C VAL A 103 -2.95 -30.37 13.14
N THR A 104 -3.64 -30.72 12.05
CA THR A 104 -3.01 -30.78 10.73
C THR A 104 -2.97 -29.38 10.13
N ILE A 105 -1.79 -28.91 9.74
CA ILE A 105 -1.61 -27.62 9.08
C ILE A 105 -1.32 -27.89 7.61
N VAL A 106 -2.12 -27.32 6.72
CA VAL A 106 -1.88 -27.39 5.28
C VAL A 106 -1.39 -26.03 4.82
N THR A 107 -0.13 -25.96 4.42
CA THR A 107 0.47 -24.75 3.85
C THR A 107 0.46 -24.81 2.34
N VAL A 108 0.08 -23.73 1.68
CA VAL A 108 -0.01 -23.67 0.22
C VAL A 108 0.51 -22.33 -0.29
N SER A 109 1.34 -22.36 -1.33
CA SER A 109 1.69 -21.15 -2.07
C SER A 109 0.88 -21.04 -3.36
N PHE A 110 0.56 -19.80 -3.73
CA PHE A 110 -0.13 -19.49 -4.96
C PHE A 110 0.68 -18.49 -5.78
N THR A 111 0.63 -18.63 -7.10
CA THR A 111 1.10 -17.62 -8.05
C THR A 111 -0.06 -17.12 -8.88
N LYS A 112 0.04 -15.89 -9.39
CA LYS A 112 -0.93 -15.34 -10.33
C LYS A 112 -0.38 -15.27 -11.74
N ASP A 113 -1.25 -15.58 -12.69
CA ASP A 113 -1.11 -15.19 -14.08
C ASP A 113 -2.39 -14.44 -14.48
N GLY A 114 -2.26 -13.12 -14.65
CA GLY A 114 -3.39 -12.19 -14.75
C GLY A 114 -4.34 -12.29 -13.55
N ASP A 115 -5.61 -12.56 -13.83
CA ASP A 115 -6.65 -12.73 -12.81
C ASP A 115 -6.77 -14.16 -12.26
N THR A 116 -6.01 -15.10 -12.82
CA THR A 116 -6.07 -16.51 -12.42
C THR A 116 -5.01 -16.82 -11.38
N SER A 117 -5.42 -17.46 -10.28
CA SER A 117 -4.53 -17.96 -9.24
C SER A 117 -4.30 -19.46 -9.42
N PHE A 118 -3.03 -19.87 -9.35
CA PHE A 118 -2.60 -21.25 -9.47
C PHE A 118 -1.85 -21.68 -8.22
N MET A 119 -2.17 -22.87 -7.74
CA MET A 119 -1.43 -23.53 -6.68
C MET A 119 -0.02 -23.86 -7.20
N LYS A 120 1.00 -23.40 -6.48
CA LYS A 120 2.41 -23.57 -6.82
C LYS A 120 3.01 -24.76 -6.05
N GLU A 121 2.80 -24.82 -4.74
CA GLU A 121 3.27 -25.90 -3.87
C GLU A 121 2.32 -26.13 -2.69
N VAL A 122 2.27 -27.37 -2.19
CA VAL A 122 1.53 -27.78 -0.99
C VAL A 122 2.45 -28.55 -0.07
N VAL A 123 2.43 -28.21 1.22
CA VAL A 123 3.13 -28.95 2.28
C VAL A 123 2.19 -29.16 3.46
N VAL A 124 2.20 -30.37 3.99
CA VAL A 124 1.34 -30.80 5.11
C VAL A 124 2.20 -31.00 6.34
N TRP A 125 1.82 -30.37 7.45
CA TRP A 125 2.54 -30.44 8.71
C TRP A 125 1.69 -31.11 9.78
N ARG A 126 2.33 -32.00 10.54
CA ARG A 126 1.75 -32.64 11.74
C ARG A 126 2.85 -32.67 12.80
N ASN A 127 2.55 -32.25 14.03
CA ASN A 127 3.53 -32.24 15.13
C ASN A 127 4.88 -31.58 14.76
N ASN A 128 4.84 -30.43 14.08
CA ASN A 128 6.01 -29.64 13.68
C ASN A 128 7.00 -30.33 12.72
N ILE A 129 6.56 -31.40 12.04
CA ILE A 129 7.31 -32.07 10.97
C ILE A 129 6.49 -32.11 9.68
N VAL A 130 7.18 -32.14 8.55
CA VAL A 130 6.56 -32.36 7.23
C VAL A 130 6.07 -33.80 7.17
N ALA A 131 4.78 -33.96 6.88
CA ALA A 131 4.11 -35.25 6.77
C ALA A 131 3.90 -35.68 5.31
N ASP A 132 3.69 -34.72 4.40
CA ASP A 132 3.49 -34.95 2.96
C ASP A 132 3.75 -33.62 2.21
N GLU A 133 4.20 -33.68 0.96
CA GLU A 133 4.43 -32.49 0.13
C GLU A 133 4.26 -32.75 -1.36
N ALA A 134 3.91 -31.71 -2.11
CA ALA A 134 3.89 -31.72 -3.56
C ALA A 134 4.26 -30.33 -4.09
N ARG A 135 5.32 -30.28 -4.92
CA ARG A 135 5.84 -29.04 -5.52
C ARG A 135 5.57 -28.92 -7.01
N TRP A 136 5.07 -29.99 -7.63
CA TRP A 136 4.85 -30.07 -9.08
C TRP A 136 3.60 -30.89 -9.38
N GLY A 137 2.88 -30.48 -10.43
CA GLY A 137 1.70 -31.19 -10.91
C GLY A 137 0.46 -30.89 -10.06
N ILE A 138 -0.45 -30.09 -10.62
CA ILE A 138 -1.70 -29.67 -9.96
C ILE A 138 -2.51 -30.86 -9.42
N GLY A 139 -2.55 -31.97 -10.15
CA GLY A 139 -3.24 -33.19 -9.72
C GLY A 139 -2.65 -33.80 -8.45
N LEU A 140 -1.31 -33.84 -8.34
CA LEU A 140 -0.62 -34.37 -7.16
C LEU A 140 -0.84 -33.45 -5.96
N MET A 141 -0.74 -32.13 -6.17
CA MET A 141 -0.97 -31.16 -5.11
C MET A 141 -2.40 -31.23 -4.55
N VAL A 142 -3.40 -31.38 -5.41
CA VAL A 142 -4.81 -31.58 -5.01
C VAL A 142 -4.98 -32.91 -4.26
N GLN A 143 -4.27 -33.97 -4.66
CA GLN A 143 -4.31 -35.26 -3.96
C GLN A 143 -3.72 -35.16 -2.55
N VAL A 144 -2.54 -34.57 -2.40
CA VAL A 144 -1.88 -34.34 -1.10
C VAL A 144 -2.79 -33.50 -0.19
N TYR A 145 -3.30 -32.39 -0.69
CA TYR A 145 -4.25 -31.54 0.02
C TYR A 145 -5.49 -32.32 0.48
N SER A 146 -6.16 -33.02 -0.43
CA SER A 146 -7.43 -33.70 -0.14
C SER A 146 -7.25 -34.85 0.85
N LYS A 147 -6.15 -35.59 0.73
CA LYS A 147 -5.76 -36.66 1.65
C LYS A 147 -5.53 -36.10 3.05
N ALA A 148 -4.75 -35.02 3.17
CA ALA A 148 -4.45 -34.40 4.45
C ALA A 148 -5.71 -33.94 5.19
N VAL A 149 -6.66 -33.30 4.48
CA VAL A 149 -7.94 -32.85 5.05
C VAL A 149 -8.80 -34.03 5.49
N LYS A 150 -8.88 -35.09 4.67
CA LYS A 150 -9.70 -36.28 4.96
C LYS A 150 -9.18 -37.08 6.16
N GLU A 151 -7.87 -37.17 6.32
CA GLU A 151 -7.22 -37.96 7.38
C GLU A 151 -7.05 -37.19 8.70
N ALA A 152 -7.32 -35.89 8.73
CA ALA A 152 -7.12 -35.08 9.91
C ALA A 152 -8.11 -35.42 11.03
N THR A 153 -7.61 -35.81 12.20
CA THR A 153 -8.42 -36.16 13.38
C THR A 153 -8.51 -35.02 14.40
N GLY A 154 -7.48 -34.18 14.51
CA GLY A 154 -7.42 -33.02 15.41
C GLY A 154 -7.88 -31.69 14.80
N GLY A 155 -8.56 -31.74 13.65
CA GLY A 155 -8.95 -30.57 12.86
C GLY A 155 -7.86 -30.08 11.90
N VAL A 156 -8.22 -29.10 11.07
CA VAL A 156 -7.38 -28.55 10.01
C VAL A 156 -7.32 -27.03 10.10
N ILE A 157 -6.15 -26.46 9.83
CA ILE A 157 -5.98 -25.05 9.47
C ILE A 157 -5.21 -24.96 8.16
N HIS A 158 -5.61 -24.04 7.30
CA HIS A 158 -4.95 -23.75 6.04
C HIS A 158 -4.21 -22.43 6.14
N LEU A 159 -2.94 -22.42 5.75
CA LEU A 159 -2.12 -21.22 5.70
C LEU A 159 -1.66 -21.00 4.25
N TYR A 160 -2.02 -19.86 3.67
CA TYR A 160 -1.76 -19.58 2.26
C TYR A 160 -0.83 -18.40 2.08
N ASP A 161 0.22 -18.54 1.27
CA ASP A 161 1.04 -17.42 0.79
C ASP A 161 0.70 -17.12 -0.67
N GLY A 162 0.24 -15.90 -0.91
CA GLY A 162 -0.28 -15.47 -2.21
C GLY A 162 -1.81 -15.56 -2.33
N PRO A 163 -2.39 -14.86 -3.32
CA PRO A 163 -3.83 -14.78 -3.47
C PRO A 163 -4.37 -16.09 -4.05
N HIS A 164 -5.37 -16.68 -3.42
CA HIS A 164 -5.94 -17.98 -3.80
C HIS A 164 -7.34 -17.82 -4.40
N ASN A 165 -7.76 -18.70 -5.30
CA ASN A 165 -9.15 -18.74 -5.78
C ASN A 165 -9.95 -19.90 -5.16
N MET A 166 -9.33 -20.68 -4.27
CA MET A 166 -9.97 -21.83 -3.64
C MET A 166 -10.79 -21.39 -2.43
N VAL A 167 -12.03 -21.85 -2.30
CA VAL A 167 -12.80 -21.65 -1.06
C VAL A 167 -13.11 -23.03 -0.48
N PRO A 168 -12.23 -23.59 0.36
CA PRO A 168 -12.56 -24.76 1.16
C PRO A 168 -13.82 -24.45 1.98
N SER A 169 -14.89 -25.20 1.76
CA SER A 169 -16.11 -25.02 2.51
C SER A 169 -15.93 -25.63 3.90
N ARG A 170 -15.81 -24.76 4.92
CA ARG A 170 -15.84 -25.02 6.39
C ARG A 170 -14.50 -24.95 7.15
N ASP A 171 -13.37 -24.87 6.48
CA ASP A 171 -12.08 -24.88 7.18
C ASP A 171 -11.61 -23.48 7.61
N ARG A 172 -10.75 -23.44 8.64
CA ARG A 172 -10.07 -22.22 9.10
C ARG A 172 -8.95 -21.87 8.13
N ILE A 173 -8.96 -20.67 7.58
CA ILE A 173 -7.98 -20.22 6.57
C ILE A 173 -7.34 -18.91 7.02
N CYS A 174 -6.01 -18.85 6.97
CA CYS A 174 -5.24 -17.62 7.07
C CYS A 174 -4.44 -17.42 5.79
N CYS A 175 -4.74 -16.36 5.04
CA CYS A 175 -4.12 -16.02 3.77
C CYS A 175 -3.21 -14.81 3.94
N PHE A 176 -1.96 -14.89 3.49
CA PHE A 176 -0.97 -13.83 3.53
C PHE A 176 -0.73 -13.35 2.11
N THR A 177 -1.20 -12.16 1.76
CA THR A 177 -1.09 -11.69 0.38
C THR A 177 -1.07 -10.16 0.27
N SER A 178 -0.44 -9.66 -0.78
CA SER A 178 -0.47 -8.24 -1.09
C SER A 178 -1.88 -7.81 -1.55
N PRO A 179 -2.23 -6.53 -1.39
CA PRO A 179 -3.52 -6.00 -1.79
C PRO A 179 -3.87 -6.37 -3.22
N ASN A 180 -5.08 -6.91 -3.38
CA ASN A 180 -5.59 -7.31 -4.68
C ASN A 180 -7.06 -6.90 -4.77
N LYS A 181 -7.37 -5.97 -5.69
CA LYS A 181 -8.71 -5.39 -5.81
C LYS A 181 -9.80 -6.44 -6.08
N SER A 182 -9.51 -7.41 -6.96
CA SER A 182 -10.45 -8.49 -7.28
C SER A 182 -10.71 -9.35 -6.03
N TRP A 183 -9.65 -9.77 -5.36
CA TRP A 183 -9.72 -10.51 -4.09
C TRP A 183 -10.51 -9.74 -3.01
N PHE A 184 -10.20 -8.48 -2.78
CA PHE A 184 -10.86 -7.67 -1.76
C PHE A 184 -12.35 -7.44 -2.08
N SER A 185 -12.67 -7.20 -3.36
CA SER A 185 -14.05 -7.00 -3.80
C SER A 185 -14.90 -8.26 -3.63
N GLN A 186 -14.34 -9.44 -3.93
CA GLN A 186 -15.01 -10.72 -3.73
C GLN A 186 -15.27 -10.98 -2.24
N ASN A 187 -14.29 -10.66 -1.40
CA ASN A 187 -14.35 -10.94 0.03
C ASN A 187 -15.16 -9.94 0.85
N LYS A 188 -15.37 -8.70 0.37
CA LYS A 188 -16.18 -7.68 1.04
C LYS A 188 -17.62 -8.14 1.35
N LYS A 189 -18.13 -9.12 0.60
CA LYS A 189 -19.49 -9.66 0.77
C LYS A 189 -19.56 -10.85 1.74
N ASP A 190 -18.42 -11.41 2.14
CA ASP A 190 -18.39 -12.56 3.04
C ASP A 190 -18.29 -12.13 4.50
N GLN A 191 -19.37 -12.33 5.25
CA GLN A 191 -19.42 -12.04 6.69
C GLN A 191 -18.47 -12.93 7.52
N GLY A 192 -18.02 -14.07 6.97
CA GLY A 192 -17.08 -14.97 7.61
C GLY A 192 -15.60 -14.66 7.31
N HIS A 193 -15.31 -13.55 6.62
CA HIS A 193 -13.95 -13.16 6.23
C HIS A 193 -13.57 -11.78 6.76
N LEU A 194 -12.43 -11.71 7.43
CA LEU A 194 -11.81 -10.45 7.88
C LEU A 194 -10.51 -10.14 7.12
N LEU A 195 -10.30 -8.85 6.85
CA LEU A 195 -9.08 -8.31 6.25
C LEU A 195 -8.29 -7.58 7.33
N MET A 196 -7.06 -8.02 7.58
CA MET A 196 -6.18 -7.44 8.58
C MET A 196 -4.94 -6.85 7.91
N PHE A 197 -4.64 -5.59 8.18
CA PHE A 197 -3.53 -4.85 7.59
C PHE A 197 -2.31 -4.87 8.51
N MET A 198 -1.16 -5.23 7.97
CA MET A 198 0.11 -5.33 8.67
C MET A 198 0.81 -3.97 8.70
N PRO A 199 1.39 -3.54 9.85
CA PRO A 199 1.92 -2.20 9.99
C PRO A 199 3.28 -2.08 9.31
N GLU A 200 3.64 -0.84 9.01
CA GLU A 200 4.97 -0.50 8.52
C GLU A 200 6.06 -0.78 9.55
N TRP A 201 7.29 -0.89 9.08
CA TRP A 201 8.44 -0.94 9.97
C TRP A 201 8.82 0.45 10.43
N SER A 202 9.14 0.62 11.70
CA SER A 202 9.79 1.84 12.15
C SER A 202 11.27 1.83 11.76
N LEU A 203 11.89 3.01 11.64
CA LEU A 203 13.33 3.11 11.38
C LEU A 203 14.15 2.35 12.44
N GLN A 204 13.78 2.48 13.72
CA GLN A 204 14.43 1.78 14.82
C GLN A 204 14.29 0.25 14.68
N GLU A 205 13.11 -0.24 14.31
CA GLU A 205 12.86 -1.66 14.08
C GLU A 205 13.73 -2.20 12.93
N LEU A 206 13.85 -1.45 11.83
CA LEU A 206 14.69 -1.81 10.69
C LEU A 206 16.18 -1.85 11.04
N GLN A 207 16.67 -0.84 11.75
CA GLN A 207 18.08 -0.79 12.19
C GLN A 207 18.39 -1.95 13.14
N THR A 208 17.50 -2.21 14.09
CA THR A 208 17.60 -3.36 15.00
C THR A 208 17.61 -4.66 14.22
N ALA A 209 16.69 -4.85 13.28
CA ALA A 209 16.64 -6.05 12.46
C ALA A 209 17.91 -6.26 11.63
N ALA A 210 18.49 -5.18 11.08
CA ALA A 210 19.73 -5.24 10.33
C ALA A 210 20.91 -5.69 11.20
N GLU A 211 21.03 -5.15 12.40
CA GLU A 211 22.05 -5.52 13.39
C GLU A 211 21.87 -6.96 13.87
N VAL A 212 20.66 -7.29 14.31
CA VAL A 212 20.26 -8.61 14.82
C VAL A 212 20.51 -9.66 13.73
N LEU A 213 20.12 -9.44 12.48
CA LEU A 213 20.40 -10.38 11.39
C LEU A 213 21.84 -10.32 10.87
N ALA A 214 22.70 -9.45 11.41
CA ALA A 214 24.07 -9.22 10.98
C ALA A 214 24.17 -9.02 9.46
N LEU A 215 23.25 -8.21 8.92
CA LEU A 215 23.16 -8.00 7.48
C LEU A 215 24.42 -7.33 6.94
N ARG A 216 24.95 -7.87 5.85
CA ARG A 216 26.01 -7.25 5.07
C ARG A 216 25.40 -6.65 3.81
N MET A 217 25.28 -5.33 3.79
CA MET A 217 24.75 -4.62 2.64
C MET A 217 25.90 -4.22 1.74
N ASP A 218 25.81 -4.57 0.46
CA ASP A 218 26.72 -4.02 -0.55
C ASP A 218 26.45 -2.51 -0.60
N PRO A 219 27.40 -1.63 -0.25
CA PRO A 219 27.26 -0.26 -0.64
C PRO A 219 27.30 -0.24 -2.16
N GLU A 220 26.59 0.69 -2.78
CA GLU A 220 26.81 0.92 -4.20
C GLU A 220 28.32 0.99 -4.47
N ARG A 221 28.79 0.37 -5.56
CA ARG A 221 30.15 0.56 -6.09
C ARG A 221 30.35 2.02 -6.57
N ARG A 222 30.10 3.00 -5.71
CA ARG A 222 30.86 4.26 -5.69
C ARG A 222 32.28 3.79 -5.39
N GLY A 223 33.28 4.19 -6.18
CA GLY A 223 34.67 3.75 -6.04
C GLY A 223 35.35 4.18 -4.74
N LEU A 224 34.73 3.86 -3.61
CA LEU A 224 35.08 4.18 -2.25
C LEU A 224 36.14 3.20 -1.76
N SER A 225 37.11 3.72 -1.02
CA SER A 225 38.09 2.86 -0.36
C SER A 225 37.43 2.07 0.78
N LEU A 226 38.07 0.98 1.23
CA LEU A 226 37.60 0.15 2.36
C LEU A 226 37.29 0.95 3.64
N ASN A 227 37.87 2.15 3.80
CA ASN A 227 37.68 3.01 4.96
C ASN A 227 36.47 3.97 4.84
N GLU A 228 35.77 3.96 3.71
CA GLU A 228 34.63 4.84 3.41
C GLU A 228 33.32 4.07 3.26
N MET A 229 33.29 2.79 3.66
CA MET A 229 32.06 2.00 3.61
C MET A 229 31.06 2.53 4.64
N PRO A 230 29.84 2.95 4.22
CA PRO A 230 28.83 3.45 5.14
C PRO A 230 28.40 2.37 6.13
N LEU A 231 28.00 2.78 7.33
CA LEU A 231 27.44 1.85 8.29
C LEU A 231 26.10 1.30 7.75
N VAL A 232 25.79 0.05 8.08
CA VAL A 232 24.52 -0.58 7.68
C VAL A 232 23.32 0.24 8.18
N ALA A 233 23.43 0.83 9.38
CA ALA A 233 22.40 1.71 9.94
C ALA A 233 22.16 2.97 9.09
N ASP A 234 23.22 3.53 8.50
CA ASP A 234 23.13 4.70 7.61
C ASP A 234 22.45 4.32 6.30
N LEU A 235 22.83 3.18 5.71
CA LEU A 235 22.18 2.66 4.50
C LEU A 235 20.68 2.37 4.71
N VAL A 236 20.32 1.80 5.86
CA VAL A 236 18.91 1.59 6.23
C VAL A 236 18.18 2.92 6.34
N GLN A 237 18.79 3.94 6.96
CA GLN A 237 18.19 5.26 7.10
C GLN A 237 18.03 5.99 5.75
N GLU A 238 19.02 5.91 4.87
CA GLU A 238 18.94 6.44 3.50
C GLU A 238 17.76 5.82 2.74
N ARG A 239 17.62 4.49 2.82
CA ARG A 239 16.51 3.77 2.16
C ARG A 239 15.16 4.04 2.80
N PHE A 240 15.10 4.18 4.13
CA PHE A 240 13.89 4.58 4.82
C PHE A 240 13.39 5.96 4.36
N HIS A 241 14.29 6.86 3.98
CA HIS A 241 13.90 8.16 3.42
C HIS A 241 13.16 8.04 2.08
N VAL A 242 13.47 7.00 1.30
CA VAL A 242 12.88 6.74 -0.02
C VAL A 242 11.63 5.87 0.10
N PHE A 243 11.77 4.70 0.71
CA PHE A 243 10.79 3.62 0.77
C PHE A 243 9.98 3.58 2.07
N VAL A 244 10.21 4.52 2.99
CA VAL A 244 9.56 4.55 4.32
C VAL A 244 9.78 3.21 5.03
N GLY A 245 8.78 2.65 5.70
CA GLY A 245 8.90 1.44 6.49
C GLY A 245 8.81 0.14 5.70
N VAL A 246 9.08 0.11 4.39
CA VAL A 246 9.01 -1.12 3.61
C VAL A 246 10.27 -1.97 3.81
N GLY A 247 10.12 -3.05 4.57
CA GLY A 247 11.25 -3.86 5.06
C GLY A 247 12.07 -4.54 3.97
N ARG A 248 11.48 -5.00 2.87
CA ARG A 248 12.20 -5.67 1.78
C ARG A 248 13.25 -4.74 1.14
N GLU A 249 12.87 -3.52 0.82
CA GLU A 249 13.69 -2.50 0.19
C GLU A 249 14.72 -1.96 1.19
N CYS A 250 14.28 -1.62 2.41
CA CYS A 250 15.18 -1.08 3.44
C CYS A 250 16.26 -2.08 3.87
N LEU A 251 15.91 -3.37 4.01
CA LEU A 251 16.82 -4.44 4.47
C LEU A 251 17.47 -5.25 3.33
N ALA A 252 17.34 -4.78 2.09
CA ALA A 252 17.96 -5.41 0.93
C ALA A 252 19.49 -5.46 1.07
N THR A 253 20.12 -6.59 0.74
CA THR A 253 21.59 -6.69 0.76
C THR A 253 22.22 -6.30 -0.57
N SER A 254 21.43 -6.27 -1.65
CA SER A 254 21.86 -5.90 -2.99
C SER A 254 21.53 -4.43 -3.28
N ALA A 255 22.55 -3.61 -3.51
CA ALA A 255 22.36 -2.23 -3.97
C ALA A 255 21.70 -2.16 -5.35
N LEU A 256 21.96 -3.13 -6.23
CA LEU A 256 21.33 -3.20 -7.54
C LEU A 256 19.81 -3.38 -7.42
N PHE A 257 19.35 -4.26 -6.53
CA PHE A 257 17.93 -4.45 -6.28
C PHE A 257 17.26 -3.15 -5.81
N VAL A 258 17.91 -2.43 -4.89
CA VAL A 258 17.38 -1.16 -4.38
C VAL A 258 17.25 -0.14 -5.50
N LYS A 259 18.26 -0.04 -6.38
CA LYS A 259 18.19 0.83 -7.57
C LYS A 259 17.05 0.47 -8.52
N GLU A 260 16.79 -0.81 -8.74
CA GLU A 260 15.64 -1.21 -9.55
C GLU A 260 14.32 -0.80 -8.88
N CYS A 261 14.19 -0.93 -7.55
CA CYS A 261 13.02 -0.43 -6.84
C CYS A 261 12.86 1.10 -6.91
N GLU A 262 13.96 1.86 -6.91
CA GLU A 262 13.92 3.31 -7.17
C GLU A 262 13.45 3.61 -8.60
N LYS A 263 13.92 2.85 -9.60
CA LYS A 263 13.43 2.99 -10.98
C LYS A 263 11.95 2.65 -11.11
N ASP A 264 11.45 1.64 -10.39
CA ASP A 264 10.02 1.31 -10.40
C ASP A 264 9.17 2.50 -9.92
N ILE A 265 9.64 3.23 -8.89
CA ILE A 265 9.01 4.48 -8.43
C ILE A 265 9.02 5.52 -9.57
N ASP A 266 10.16 5.69 -10.23
CA ASP A 266 10.32 6.67 -11.31
C ASP A 266 9.40 6.37 -12.48
N GLU A 267 9.34 5.11 -12.92
CA GLU A 267 8.50 4.64 -14.01
C GLU A 267 7.01 4.87 -13.70
N VAL A 268 6.56 4.57 -12.47
CA VAL A 268 5.20 4.89 -12.02
C VAL A 268 4.92 6.37 -12.13
N ILE A 269 5.85 7.23 -11.69
CA ILE A 269 5.68 8.69 -11.75
C ILE A 269 5.67 9.21 -13.20
N GLU A 270 6.52 8.68 -14.08
CA GLU A 270 6.55 9.05 -15.51
C GLU A 270 5.29 8.64 -16.29
N ASN A 271 4.58 7.63 -15.77
CA ASN A 271 3.32 7.19 -16.34
C ASN A 271 2.15 8.15 -16.07
N PHE A 272 2.25 9.07 -15.11
CA PHE A 272 1.27 10.14 -14.95
C PHE A 272 1.33 11.11 -16.15
N LYS A 273 0.21 11.22 -16.87
CA LYS A 273 0.05 12.08 -18.05
C LYS A 273 -0.69 13.37 -17.75
N GLU A 274 -1.44 13.40 -16.66
CA GLU A 274 -2.27 14.54 -16.27
C GLU A 274 -1.96 14.98 -14.83
N THR A 275 -2.10 16.27 -14.55
CA THR A 275 -1.79 16.84 -13.23
C THR A 275 -2.80 16.41 -12.16
N ASP A 276 -4.04 16.10 -12.55
CA ASP A 276 -5.08 15.64 -11.62
C ASP A 276 -4.74 14.26 -11.04
N GLN A 277 -4.11 13.38 -11.82
CA GLN A 277 -3.65 12.07 -11.35
C GLN A 277 -2.66 12.23 -10.19
N ILE A 278 -1.72 13.17 -10.33
CA ILE A 278 -0.73 13.47 -9.29
C ILE A 278 -1.38 14.15 -8.09
N GLN A 279 -2.30 15.09 -8.32
CA GLN A 279 -3.04 15.77 -7.25
C GLN A 279 -3.78 14.76 -6.38
N ARG A 280 -4.50 13.81 -6.98
CA ARG A 280 -5.25 12.80 -6.22
C ARG A 280 -4.34 11.89 -5.38
N VAL A 281 -3.11 11.60 -5.84
CA VAL A 281 -2.10 10.86 -5.06
C VAL A 281 -1.65 11.68 -3.85
N LEU A 282 -1.42 12.98 -4.03
CA LEU A 282 -1.01 13.88 -2.94
C LEU A 282 -2.14 14.15 -1.94
N GLU A 283 -3.39 14.16 -2.39
CA GLU A 283 -4.59 14.30 -1.56
C GLU A 283 -5.04 12.98 -0.91
N VAL A 284 -4.33 11.88 -1.16
CA VAL A 284 -4.58 10.57 -0.54
C VAL A 284 -6.01 10.07 -0.80
N ASN A 285 -6.51 10.24 -2.02
CA ASN A 285 -7.86 9.79 -2.36
C ASN A 285 -7.91 8.25 -2.52
N GLU A 286 -8.72 7.58 -1.69
CA GLU A 286 -8.82 6.12 -1.56
C GLU A 286 -9.12 5.36 -2.87
N ASN A 287 -9.62 6.03 -3.91
CA ASN A 287 -9.84 5.38 -5.20
C ASN A 287 -8.54 5.04 -5.96
N ILE A 288 -7.37 5.44 -5.44
CA ILE A 288 -6.03 5.20 -6.02
C ILE A 288 -5.27 4.14 -5.22
N VAL A 289 -5.92 3.02 -4.92
CA VAL A 289 -5.30 1.82 -4.32
C VAL A 289 -4.26 1.14 -5.25
N PHE A 290 -3.76 1.81 -6.30
CA PHE A 290 -3.00 1.16 -7.38
C PHE A 290 -1.49 1.40 -7.39
N HIS A 291 -0.97 2.37 -6.63
CA HIS A 291 0.46 2.71 -6.70
C HIS A 291 1.21 2.32 -5.43
N HIS A 292 1.29 1.00 -5.18
CA HIS A 292 1.95 0.43 -3.99
C HIS A 292 3.44 0.80 -3.82
N PHE A 293 4.08 1.31 -4.87
CA PHE A 293 5.46 1.80 -4.85
C PHE A 293 5.60 3.19 -4.22
N ILE A 294 4.53 4.00 -4.24
CA ILE A 294 4.56 5.41 -3.79
C ILE A 294 3.57 5.73 -2.67
N CYS A 295 2.59 4.85 -2.45
CA CYS A 295 1.61 4.96 -1.38
C CYS A 295 1.64 3.69 -0.53
N HIS A 296 1.48 3.85 0.79
CA HIS A 296 1.62 2.76 1.73
C HIS A 296 0.40 2.66 2.66
N TYR A 297 0.14 1.48 3.20
CA TYR A 297 -0.99 1.24 4.10
C TYR A 297 -0.58 1.50 5.55
N ASN A 298 -1.35 2.34 6.25
CA ASN A 298 -1.17 2.64 7.65
C ASN A 298 -2.39 2.15 8.45
N PRO A 299 -2.34 0.92 9.02
CA PRO A 299 -3.43 0.39 9.84
C PRO A 299 -3.62 1.21 11.12
N ASP A 300 -4.84 1.22 11.66
CA ASP A 300 -5.04 1.75 13.02
C ASP A 300 -4.30 0.84 14.03
N PRO A 301 -3.43 1.38 14.89
CA PRO A 301 -2.70 0.59 15.88
C PRO A 301 -3.59 -0.24 16.83
N ASN A 302 -4.82 0.21 17.07
CA ASN A 302 -5.80 -0.45 17.94
C ASN A 302 -6.82 -1.28 17.17
N ASP A 303 -6.97 -1.03 15.86
CA ASP A 303 -7.89 -1.74 14.98
C ASP A 303 -7.22 -2.08 13.63
N PRO A 304 -6.51 -3.21 13.54
CA PRO A 304 -5.80 -3.60 12.32
C PRO A 304 -6.75 -4.01 11.17
N PHE A 305 -8.08 -3.99 11.37
CA PHE A 305 -9.07 -4.16 10.29
C PHE A 305 -9.37 -2.85 9.57
N TRP A 306 -9.04 -1.72 10.20
CA TRP A 306 -9.13 -0.41 9.61
C TRP A 306 -7.75 0.09 9.17
N TYR A 307 -7.72 0.86 8.09
CA TYR A 307 -6.48 1.44 7.59
C TYR A 307 -6.73 2.80 6.93
N THR A 308 -5.67 3.59 6.87
CA THR A 308 -5.56 4.75 6.01
C THR A 308 -4.44 4.54 5.01
N VAL A 309 -4.40 5.33 3.95
CA VAL A 309 -3.24 5.37 3.06
C VAL A 309 -2.31 6.47 3.56
N GLY A 310 -1.05 6.13 3.81
CA GLY A 310 -0.03 7.11 4.19
C GLY A 310 0.33 8.01 3.02
N GLU A 311 0.72 9.25 3.31
CA GLU A 311 1.26 10.15 2.31
C GLU A 311 2.56 9.58 1.71
N PRO A 312 2.86 9.88 0.43
CA PRO A 312 4.14 9.49 -0.16
C PRO A 312 5.34 10.06 0.62
N SER A 313 6.49 9.37 0.54
CA SER A 313 7.72 9.84 1.17
C SER A 313 8.12 11.25 0.67
N VAL A 314 8.87 11.99 1.47
CA VAL A 314 9.37 13.33 1.07
C VAL A 314 10.17 13.24 -0.24
N TYR A 315 10.93 12.15 -0.40
CA TYR A 315 11.63 11.84 -1.63
C TYR A 315 10.66 11.74 -2.82
N VAL A 316 9.65 10.88 -2.73
CA VAL A 316 8.64 10.69 -3.79
C VAL A 316 7.86 11.98 -4.08
N LYS A 317 7.47 12.74 -3.06
CA LYS A 317 6.77 14.03 -3.23
C LYS A 317 7.57 15.01 -4.09
N ARG A 318 8.89 15.10 -3.90
CA ARG A 318 9.74 15.96 -4.75
C ARG A 318 9.70 15.56 -6.21
N TRP A 319 9.65 14.26 -6.49
CA TRP A 319 9.59 13.73 -7.85
C TRP A 319 8.21 13.94 -8.50
N LEU A 320 7.14 13.75 -7.74
CA LEU A 320 5.78 14.10 -8.17
C LEU A 320 5.69 15.60 -8.55
N VAL A 321 6.24 16.50 -7.73
CA VAL A 321 6.29 17.94 -8.05
C VAL A 321 7.09 18.22 -9.32
N LYS A 322 8.27 17.59 -9.49
CA LYS A 322 9.05 17.71 -10.74
C LYS A 322 8.26 17.23 -11.95
N ARG A 323 7.46 16.15 -11.82
CA ARG A 323 6.60 15.66 -12.89
C ARG A 323 5.49 16.65 -13.23
N VAL A 324 4.82 17.24 -12.24
CA VAL A 324 3.83 18.32 -12.45
C VAL A 324 4.43 19.48 -13.24
N LEU A 325 5.61 19.96 -12.84
CA LEU A 325 6.29 21.07 -13.53
C LEU A 325 6.59 20.76 -15.00
N ARG A 326 7.01 19.53 -15.31
CA ARG A 326 7.24 19.08 -16.70
C ARG A 326 5.95 19.03 -17.50
N LEU A 327 4.86 18.50 -16.94
CA LEU A 327 3.55 18.45 -17.61
C LEU A 327 3.02 19.85 -17.91
N LEU A 328 3.13 20.78 -16.96
CA LEU A 328 2.72 22.18 -17.15
C LEU A 328 3.57 22.88 -18.22
N SER A 329 4.88 22.62 -18.24
CA SER A 329 5.79 23.20 -19.24
C SER A 329 5.48 22.70 -20.65
N ALA A 330 5.28 21.39 -20.82
CA ALA A 330 4.89 20.81 -22.10
C ALA A 330 3.56 21.39 -22.61
N ARG A 331 2.55 21.49 -21.74
CA ARG A 331 1.25 22.10 -22.10
C ARG A 331 1.40 23.56 -22.53
N LYS A 332 2.27 24.33 -21.85
CA LYS A 332 2.57 25.71 -22.24
C LYS A 332 3.20 25.76 -23.63
N GLU A 333 4.17 24.90 -23.92
CA GLU A 333 4.83 24.84 -25.22
C GLU A 333 3.85 24.47 -26.34
N ASP A 334 2.95 23.51 -26.10
CA ASP A 334 1.90 23.13 -27.04
C ASP A 334 0.95 24.29 -27.36
N ILE A 335 0.52 25.04 -26.33
CA ILE A 335 -0.30 26.24 -26.50
C ILE A 335 0.45 27.29 -27.33
N VAL A 336 1.72 27.56 -26.99
CA VAL A 336 2.55 28.54 -27.73
C VAL A 336 2.76 28.10 -29.19
N ALA A 337 3.02 26.82 -29.44
CA ALA A 337 3.20 26.26 -30.78
C ALA A 337 1.90 26.33 -31.60
N TYR A 338 0.75 26.00 -30.98
CA TYR A 338 -0.57 26.16 -31.58
C TYR A 338 -0.84 27.61 -31.97
N LEU A 339 -0.56 28.54 -31.05
CA LEU A 339 -0.72 29.97 -31.26
C LEU A 339 0.16 30.53 -32.38
N ARG A 340 1.39 30.05 -32.50
CA ARG A 340 2.31 30.44 -33.59
C ARG A 340 1.90 29.90 -34.96
N LYS A 341 1.20 28.76 -35.02
CA LYS A 341 0.77 28.11 -36.27
C LYS A 341 -0.55 28.64 -36.84
N LYS A 342 -1.36 29.36 -36.05
CA LYS A 342 -2.69 29.86 -36.46
C LYS A 342 -2.70 31.39 -36.59
N ASN A 343 -3.56 31.85 -37.50
CA ASN A 343 -3.83 33.25 -37.86
C ASN A 343 -4.07 34.17 -36.64
N LEU A 344 -3.73 35.46 -36.79
CA LEU A 344 -3.95 36.57 -35.83
C LEU A 344 -5.31 36.54 -35.10
N GLY A 345 -6.37 36.00 -35.74
CA GLY A 345 -7.70 35.88 -35.15
C GLY A 345 -7.77 34.96 -33.91
N VAL A 346 -6.98 33.88 -33.84
CA VAL A 346 -6.99 32.99 -32.65
C VAL A 346 -6.23 33.63 -31.49
N LEU A 347 -5.13 34.32 -31.77
CA LEU A 347 -4.40 35.12 -30.78
C LEU A 347 -5.28 36.24 -30.23
N ARG A 348 -6.05 36.89 -31.11
CA ARG A 348 -7.08 37.87 -30.72
C ARG A 348 -8.09 37.23 -29.78
N SER A 349 -8.79 36.18 -30.17
CA SER A 349 -9.81 35.55 -29.31
C SER A 349 -9.28 35.06 -27.96
N LEU A 350 -8.02 34.61 -27.88
CA LEU A 350 -7.39 34.22 -26.62
C LEU A 350 -7.01 35.42 -25.74
N PHE A 351 -6.50 36.50 -26.34
CA PHE A 351 -6.29 37.77 -25.63
C PHE A 351 -7.62 38.29 -25.09
N GLU A 352 -8.66 38.33 -25.92
CA GLU A 352 -9.99 38.78 -25.53
C GLU A 352 -10.54 37.91 -24.39
N ALA A 353 -10.45 36.57 -24.50
CA ALA A 353 -10.88 35.66 -23.44
C ALA A 353 -10.14 35.92 -22.10
N GLY A 354 -8.82 36.11 -22.14
CA GLY A 354 -8.02 36.43 -20.95
C GLY A 354 -8.33 37.81 -20.37
N VAL A 355 -8.59 38.81 -21.22
CA VAL A 355 -9.07 40.13 -20.79
C VAL A 355 -10.43 39.98 -20.11
N HIS A 356 -11.38 39.26 -20.70
CA HIS A 356 -12.70 39.04 -20.12
C HIS A 356 -12.65 38.33 -18.77
N GLU A 357 -11.77 37.34 -18.59
CA GLU A 357 -11.60 36.67 -17.29
C GLU A 357 -11.18 37.67 -16.19
N ASN A 358 -10.25 38.57 -16.50
CA ASN A 358 -9.82 39.63 -15.58
C ASN A 358 -10.92 40.67 -15.34
N LEU A 359 -11.61 41.11 -16.40
CA LEU A 359 -12.71 42.08 -16.30
C LEU A 359 -13.91 41.53 -15.53
N LYS A 360 -14.19 40.22 -15.68
CA LYS A 360 -15.33 39.53 -15.04
C LYS A 360 -15.24 39.57 -13.51
N GLY A 361 -14.03 39.48 -12.97
CA GLY A 361 -13.77 39.58 -11.52
C GLY A 361 -13.98 40.98 -10.93
N GLY A 362 -14.13 41.99 -11.78
CA GLY A 362 -14.12 43.40 -11.39
C GLY A 362 -12.70 43.92 -11.17
N CYS A 363 -12.36 45.04 -11.80
CA CYS A 363 -11.02 45.62 -11.71
C CYS A 363 -11.03 47.13 -11.97
N THR A 364 -10.01 47.84 -11.48
CA THR A 364 -9.75 49.22 -11.86
C THR A 364 -8.60 49.26 -12.85
N ILE A 365 -8.81 49.88 -14.01
CA ILE A 365 -7.82 50.01 -15.08
C ILE A 365 -7.49 51.48 -15.24
N GLU A 366 -6.20 51.80 -15.33
CA GLU A 366 -5.74 53.14 -15.66
C GLU A 366 -5.69 53.29 -17.19
N ALA A 367 -6.50 54.20 -17.73
CA ALA A 367 -6.58 54.47 -19.16
C ALA A 367 -5.79 55.74 -19.53
N PHE A 368 -5.07 55.67 -20.64
CA PHE A 368 -4.29 56.79 -21.19
C PHE A 368 -4.79 57.15 -22.60
N GLY A 369 -4.82 58.45 -22.91
CA GLY A 369 -5.11 58.93 -24.26
C GLY A 369 -3.97 58.60 -25.22
N LEU A 370 -4.30 58.17 -26.45
CA LEU A 370 -3.31 57.82 -27.46
C LEU A 370 -2.51 59.02 -28.00
N ASP A 371 -3.03 60.24 -27.85
CA ASP A 371 -2.49 61.46 -28.48
C ASP A 371 -1.62 62.35 -27.57
N GLY A 372 -0.95 61.78 -26.57
CA GLY A 372 -0.08 62.51 -25.64
C GLY A 372 -0.71 62.71 -24.25
N PRO A 373 -0.05 63.46 -23.33
CA PRO A 373 -0.09 63.21 -21.89
C PRO A 373 -1.39 63.68 -21.22
N ALA A 374 -2.51 63.05 -21.58
CA ALA A 374 -3.71 63.06 -20.77
C ALA A 374 -3.43 62.21 -19.52
N ARG A 375 -3.60 62.83 -18.34
CA ARG A 375 -3.46 62.16 -17.04
C ARG A 375 -4.28 60.86 -17.03
N GLY A 376 -3.69 59.80 -16.49
CA GLY A 376 -4.32 58.49 -16.37
C GLY A 376 -5.70 58.62 -15.72
N MET A 377 -6.71 58.11 -16.42
CA MET A 377 -8.08 58.11 -15.94
C MET A 377 -8.40 56.71 -15.42
N ASN A 378 -8.77 56.60 -14.15
CA ASN A 378 -9.09 55.32 -13.55
C ASN A 378 -10.52 54.91 -13.92
N VAL A 379 -10.63 53.80 -14.64
CA VAL A 379 -11.89 53.18 -15.08
C VAL A 379 -12.15 52.00 -14.16
N THR A 380 -13.22 52.05 -13.37
CA THR A 380 -13.59 50.94 -12.50
C THR A 380 -14.68 50.10 -13.15
N ILE A 381 -14.36 48.83 -13.38
CA ILE A 381 -15.26 47.83 -13.96
C ILE A 381 -15.80 46.97 -12.82
N LYS A 382 -17.11 46.95 -12.66
CA LYS A 382 -17.78 46.10 -11.66
C LYS A 382 -17.81 44.65 -12.11
N GLN A 383 -17.81 43.74 -11.13
CA GLN A 383 -17.95 42.31 -11.35
C GLN A 383 -19.21 42.03 -12.19
N SER A 384 -19.08 41.17 -13.21
CA SER A 384 -20.16 40.81 -14.12
C SER A 384 -20.21 39.30 -14.32
N ASN A 385 -21.35 38.74 -14.68
CA ASN A 385 -21.47 37.32 -15.02
C ASN A 385 -21.38 37.05 -16.53
N ASP A 386 -21.47 38.10 -17.35
CA ASP A 386 -21.51 38.02 -18.81
C ASP A 386 -20.14 38.27 -19.46
N THR A 387 -20.00 37.83 -20.72
CA THR A 387 -18.80 38.05 -21.57
C THR A 387 -19.21 38.69 -22.89
N CYS A 388 -18.40 39.61 -23.43
CA CYS A 388 -18.72 40.35 -24.65
C CYS A 388 -17.54 40.28 -25.63
N PHE A 389 -17.64 39.51 -26.71
CA PHE A 389 -16.58 39.45 -27.71
C PHE A 389 -16.37 40.82 -28.38
N PHE A 390 -15.12 41.29 -28.45
CA PHE A 390 -14.82 42.57 -29.08
C PHE A 390 -14.89 42.42 -30.61
N GLY A 391 -15.80 43.16 -31.26
CA GLY A 391 -15.91 43.22 -32.72
C GLY A 391 -14.75 44.02 -33.36
N SER A 392 -14.58 43.98 -34.68
CA SER A 392 -13.62 44.87 -35.39
C SER A 392 -14.03 46.35 -35.36
N ASP A 393 -15.25 46.61 -34.93
CA ASP A 393 -15.97 47.85 -34.77
C ASP A 393 -16.15 48.25 -33.29
N PHE A 394 -15.39 47.62 -32.39
CA PHE A 394 -15.43 47.86 -30.95
C PHE A 394 -15.40 49.36 -30.62
N SER A 395 -16.46 49.84 -29.97
CA SER A 395 -16.56 51.21 -29.50
C SER A 395 -16.58 51.29 -27.97
N ALA A 396 -16.10 52.40 -27.41
CA ALA A 396 -16.16 52.65 -25.97
C ALA A 396 -17.58 52.59 -25.38
N ALA A 397 -18.62 52.73 -26.22
CA ALA A 397 -20.02 52.58 -25.81
C ALA A 397 -20.38 51.13 -25.42
N GLU A 398 -19.68 50.12 -25.94
CA GLU A 398 -19.91 48.71 -25.60
C GLU A 398 -19.48 48.38 -24.17
N LEU A 399 -18.49 49.12 -23.64
CA LEU A 399 -18.06 49.06 -22.23
C LEU A 399 -19.05 49.73 -21.27
N VAL A 400 -19.96 50.56 -21.77
CA VAL A 400 -20.97 51.28 -20.96
C VAL A 400 -22.33 50.60 -21.05
N SER A 401 -22.55 49.73 -22.04
CA SER A 401 -23.74 48.90 -22.13
C SER A 401 -23.72 47.77 -21.10
N ASP A 402 -24.92 47.34 -20.69
CA ASP A 402 -25.36 46.42 -19.62
C ASP A 402 -24.52 45.16 -19.27
N LYS A 403 -23.40 44.89 -19.94
CA LYS A 403 -22.55 43.70 -19.75
C LYS A 403 -21.29 43.93 -18.91
N TYR A 404 -20.74 45.15 -18.89
CA TYR A 404 -19.67 45.56 -17.97
C TYR A 404 -20.04 46.93 -17.41
N HIS A 405 -20.36 47.05 -16.12
CA HIS A 405 -20.67 48.36 -15.55
C HIS A 405 -19.37 49.14 -15.34
N VAL A 406 -19.18 50.22 -16.11
CA VAL A 406 -18.07 51.15 -15.95
C VAL A 406 -18.53 52.39 -15.17
N ASP A 407 -18.02 52.57 -13.95
CA ASP A 407 -18.19 53.83 -13.21
C ASP A 407 -17.05 54.78 -13.59
N VAL A 408 -17.38 55.83 -14.33
CA VAL A 408 -16.46 56.94 -14.61
C VAL A 408 -16.69 58.01 -13.55
N THR A 409 -15.80 58.12 -12.56
CA THR A 409 -15.84 59.24 -11.61
C THR A 409 -14.93 60.36 -12.11
N PRO A 410 -15.46 61.55 -12.46
CA PRO A 410 -14.63 62.71 -12.77
C PRO A 410 -13.95 63.20 -11.48
N HIS A 411 -12.66 63.48 -11.55
CA HIS A 411 -11.91 64.07 -10.44
C HIS A 411 -12.44 65.50 -10.16
N PRO A 412 -12.76 65.85 -8.89
CA PRO A 412 -13.26 67.18 -8.55
C PRO A 412 -12.11 68.17 -8.48
N SER A 413 -11.72 68.72 -9.63
CA SER A 413 -10.89 69.94 -9.69
C SER A 413 -10.96 70.54 -11.10
N LEU A 414 -12.13 71.04 -11.48
CA LEU A 414 -12.34 71.94 -12.62
C LEU A 414 -13.51 72.89 -12.28
N THR A 415 -13.18 74.04 -11.69
CA THR A 415 -13.76 75.35 -12.04
C THR A 415 -12.70 76.13 -12.77
#